data_AF-K9RPV5-F1
#
_entry.id   AF-K9RPV5-F1
#
_cell.length_a   1.000
_cell.length_b   1.000
_cell.length_c   1.000
_cell.angle_alpha   90.00
_cell.angle_beta   90.00
_cell.angle_gamma   90.00
#
_symmetry.space_group_name_H-M   'P 1'
#
loop_
_entity.id
_entity.type
_entity.pdbx_description
1 polymer ?
#
loop_
_entity_poly.entity_id
_entity_poly.type
_entity_poly.pdbx_seq_one_letter_code
_entity_poly.pdbx_strand_id
1 'polypeptide(L)' 'MSTKNDRVYLCHILDCIELLRVYTQAGHDEFMHNVLVQDGVIRRLQVMAESTQRLSSELKAQAPKVIQVRP' A
#
# COMPACT_ATOMS: atom_id res chain seq x y z
N MET A 1 2.87 17.13 -13.47
CA MET A 1 3.20 17.18 -12.02
C MET A 1 4.59 16.58 -11.85
N SER A 2 5.44 17.14 -10.98
CA SER A 2 6.87 16.82 -10.97
C SER A 2 7.13 15.38 -10.47
N THR A 3 7.99 14.65 -11.20
CA THR A 3 8.48 13.29 -10.91
C THR A 3 9.02 13.12 -9.48
N LYS A 4 9.42 14.21 -8.81
CA LYS A 4 9.85 14.20 -7.41
C LYS A 4 8.75 13.74 -6.45
N ASN A 5 7.49 14.07 -6.71
CA ASN A 5 6.38 13.68 -5.82
C ASN A 5 6.02 12.20 -5.96
N ASP A 6 6.12 11.64 -7.17
CA ASP A 6 5.85 10.22 -7.39
C ASP A 6 6.82 9.32 -6.61
N ARG A 7 8.10 9.70 -6.56
CA ARG A 7 9.10 8.96 -5.79
C ARG A 7 8.75 8.88 -4.30
N VAL A 8 8.23 9.97 -3.72
CA VAL A 8 7.82 9.98 -2.31
C VAL A 8 6.67 9.00 -2.07
N TYR A 9 5.64 9.01 -2.93
CA TYR A 9 4.52 8.08 -2.80
C TYR A 9 4.95 6.63 -3.04
N LEU A 10 5.86 6.37 -4.00
CA LEU A 10 6.41 5.03 -4.23
C LEU A 10 7.20 4.53 -3.02
N CYS A 11 8.06 5.35 -2.42
CA CYS A 11 8.76 4.99 -1.18
C CYS A 11 7.76 4.64 -0.07
N HIS A 12 6.73 5.48 0.10
CA HIS A 12 5.71 5.24 1.12
C HIS A 12 4.90 3.96 0.89
N ILE A 13 4.61 3.61 -0.38
CA ILE A 13 3.99 2.32 -0.74
C ILE A 13 4.90 1.16 -0.34
N LEU A 14 6.20 1.25 -0.63
CA LEU A 14 7.18 0.22 -0.24
C LEU A 14 7.26 0.06 1.28
N ASP A 15 7.29 1.17 2.03
CA ASP A 15 7.27 1.14 3.50
C ASP A 15 6.01 0.45 4.05
N CYS A 16 4.85 0.71 3.44
CA CYS A 16 3.60 0.02 3.80
C CYS A 16 3.69 -1.49 3.53
N ILE A 17 4.27 -1.91 2.40
CA ILE A 17 4.45 -3.33 2.07
C ILE A 17 5.37 -4.01 3.08
N GLU A 18 6.48 -3.39 3.45
CA GLU A 18 7.39 -3.97 4.44
C GLU A 18 6.72 -4.12 5.82
N LEU A 19 5.95 -3.13 6.25
CA LEU A 19 5.17 -3.25 7.50
C LEU A 19 4.11 -4.36 7.42
N LEU A 20 3.44 -4.52 6.27
CA LEU A 20 2.48 -5.61 6.07
C LEU A 20 3.16 -6.98 6.22
N ARG A 21 4.38 -7.16 5.68
CA ARG A 21 5.15 -8.40 5.88
C ARG A 21 5.44 -8.63 7.35
N VAL A 22 5.86 -7.60 8.09
CA VAL A 22 6.15 -7.71 9.53
C VAL A 22 4.89 -8.07 10.32
N TYR A 23 3.76 -7.42 10.04
CA TYR A 23 2.50 -7.68 10.74
C TYR A 23 1.94 -9.08 10.47
N THR A 24 2.19 -9.62 9.29
CA THR A 24 1.66 -10.93 8.88
C THR A 24 2.68 -12.06 9.01
N GLN A 25 3.89 -11.79 9.52
CA GLN A 25 4.99 -12.76 9.57
C GLN A 25 4.68 -14.00 10.40
N ALA A 26 3.79 -13.87 11.39
CA ALA A 26 3.42 -14.95 12.29
C ALA A 26 2.42 -15.96 11.67
N GLY A 27 1.96 -15.69 10.45
CA GLY A 27 1.09 -16.59 9.71
C GLY A 27 -0.41 -16.38 9.98
N HIS A 28 -1.21 -17.19 9.30
CA HIS A 28 -2.66 -17.05 9.24
C HIS A 28 -3.32 -17.15 10.63
N ASP A 29 -2.97 -18.17 11.40
CA ASP A 29 -3.69 -18.44 12.66
C ASP A 29 -3.44 -17.35 13.69
N GLU A 30 -2.20 -16.87 13.83
CA GLU A 30 -1.91 -15.73 14.72
C GLU A 30 -2.60 -14.45 14.23
N PHE A 31 -2.59 -14.20 12.92
CA PHE A 31 -3.29 -13.07 12.34
C PHE A 31 -4.80 -13.09 12.65
N MET A 32 -5.44 -14.25 12.47
CA MET A 32 -6.89 -14.41 12.70
C MET A 32 -7.29 -14.26 14.18
N HIS A 33 -6.39 -14.52 15.12
CA HIS A 33 -6.64 -14.36 16.55
C HIS A 33 -6.16 -13.02 17.15
N ASN A 34 -5.52 -12.16 16.34
CA ASN A 34 -4.97 -10.88 16.81
C ASN A 34 -5.61 -9.69 16.08
N VAL A 35 -6.73 -9.18 16.64
CA VAL A 35 -7.50 -8.07 16.08
C VAL A 35 -6.66 -6.79 15.91
N LEU A 36 -5.73 -6.51 16.82
CA LEU A 36 -4.87 -5.33 16.71
C LEU A 36 -3.96 -5.40 15.48
N VAL A 37 -3.45 -6.59 15.16
CA VAL A 37 -2.67 -6.83 13.94
C VAL A 37 -3.56 -6.69 12.70
N GLN A 38 -4.79 -7.20 12.73
CA GLN A 38 -5.75 -7.03 11.64
C GLN A 38 -6.05 -5.56 11.34
N ASP A 39 -6.35 -4.77 12.38
CA ASP A 39 -6.60 -3.33 12.26
C ASP A 39 -5.36 -2.60 11.71
N GLY A 40 -4.17 -2.97 12.18
CA GLY A 40 -2.90 -2.46 11.67
C GLY A 40 -2.72 -2.74 10.17
N VAL A 41 -3.01 -3.97 9.73
CA VAL A 41 -2.95 -4.37 8.31
C VAL A 41 -3.95 -3.59 7.48
N ILE A 42 -5.22 -3.52 7.91
CA ILE A 42 -6.27 -2.78 7.19
C ILE A 42 -5.89 -1.31 7.05
N ARG A 43 -5.40 -0.68 8.14
CA ARG A 43 -4.94 0.71 8.11
C ARG A 43 -3.80 0.89 7.12
N ARG A 44 -2.81 0.00 7.08
CA ARG A 44 -1.68 0.09 6.13
C ARG A 44 -2.14 -0.05 4.68
N LEU A 45 -3.07 -0.97 4.40
CA LEU A 45 -3.66 -1.11 3.07
C LEU A 45 -4.39 0.16 2.63
N GLN A 46 -5.16 0.80 3.52
CA GLN A 46 -5.84 2.06 3.21
C GLN A 46 -4.85 3.20 2.90
N VAL A 47 -3.83 3.37 3.74
CA VAL A 47 -2.77 4.37 3.52
C VAL A 47 -2.06 4.15 2.19
N MET A 48 -1.78 2.89 1.86
CA MET A 48 -1.15 2.52 0.60
C MET A 48 -2.06 2.86 -0.60
N ALA A 49 -3.36 2.56 -0.50
CA ALA A 49 -4.34 2.89 -1.55
C ALA A 49 -4.49 4.41 -1.76
N GLU A 50 -4.45 5.22 -0.72
CA GLU A 50 -4.41 6.68 -0.87
C GLU A 50 -3.13 7.14 -1.60
N SER A 51 -2.00 6.50 -1.34
CA SER A 51 -0.73 6.84 -1.97
C SER A 51 -0.72 6.46 -3.45
N THR A 52 -1.31 5.33 -3.84
CA THR A 52 -1.45 4.96 -5.26
C THR A 52 -2.35 5.93 -6.03
N GLN A 53 -3.40 6.45 -5.39
CA GLN A 53 -4.27 7.48 -5.99
C GLN A 53 -3.54 8.80 -6.24
N ARG A 54 -2.52 9.14 -5.44
CA ARG A 54 -1.74 10.38 -5.57
C ARG A 54 -0.62 10.32 -6.61
N LEU A 55 -0.32 9.14 -7.17
CA LEU A 55 0.64 9.00 -8.27
C LEU A 55 0.16 9.73 -9.53
N SER A 56 1.12 10.26 -10.29
CA SER A 56 0.88 10.94 -11.56
C SER A 56 0.20 10.03 -12.60
N SER A 57 -0.60 10.63 -13.48
CA SER A 57 -1.26 9.91 -14.56
C SER A 57 -0.24 9.26 -15.51
N GLU A 58 0.90 9.91 -15.72
CA GLU A 58 2.01 9.43 -16.54
C GLU A 58 2.61 8.14 -15.98
N LEU A 59 2.77 8.03 -14.66
CA LEU A 59 3.24 6.80 -14.02
C LEU A 59 2.15 5.72 -14.01
N LYS A 60 0.90 6.11 -13.75
CA LYS A 60 -0.25 5.18 -13.81
C LYS A 60 -0.41 4.53 -15.19
N ALA A 61 -0.17 5.29 -16.25
CA ALA A 61 -0.22 4.81 -17.63
C ALA A 61 0.87 3.77 -17.95
N GLN A 62 1.99 3.74 -17.22
CA GLN A 62 3.05 2.74 -17.40
C GLN A 62 2.69 1.37 -16.81
N ALA A 63 1.78 1.33 -15.83
CA ALA A 63 1.33 0.10 -15.18
C ALA A 63 -0.21 0.08 -15.00
N PRO A 64 -0.99 0.10 -16.10
CA PRO A 64 -2.44 0.31 -16.04
C PRO A 64 -3.18 -0.83 -15.34
N LYS A 65 -2.63 -2.06 -15.34
CA LYS A 65 -3.23 -3.21 -14.65
C LYS A 65 -3.03 -3.21 -13.13
N VAL A 66 -2.07 -2.44 -12.62
CA VAL A 66 -1.70 -2.45 -11.19
C VAL A 66 -2.34 -1.29 -10.44
N ILE A 67 -2.52 -0.13 -11.09
CA ILE A 67 -2.90 1.11 -10.40
C ILE A 67 -4.38 1.51 -10.65
N GLN A 68 -5.12 0.77 -11.48
CA GLN A 68 -6.55 0.99 -11.66
C GLN A 68 -7.37 0.31 -10.55
N VAL A 69 -7.58 1.03 -9.44
CA VAL A 69 -8.68 0.73 -8.53
C VAL A 69 -9.93 1.35 -9.15
N ARG A 70 -10.80 0.53 -9.75
CA ARG A 70 -12.12 1.00 -10.20
C ARG A 70 -12.97 1.30 -8.95
N PRO A 71 -13.73 2.41 -8.94
CA PRO A 71 -14.71 2.69 -7.90
C PRO A 71 -15.82 1.65 -7.87
#